data_AF-A0AAD8P2S9-F1
#
_entry.id   AF-A0AAD8P2S9-F1
#
_cell.length_a   1.000
_cell.length_b   1.000
_cell.length_c   1.000
_cell.angle_alpha   90.00
_cell.angle_beta   90.00
_cell.angle_gamma   90.00
#
_symmetry.space_group_name_H-M   'P 1'
#
loop_
_entity.id
_entity.type
_entity.pdbx_description
1 polymer ?
#
loop_
_entity_poly.entity_id
_entity_poly.type
_entity_poly.pdbx_seq_one_letter_code
_entity_poly.pdbx_strand_id
1 'polypeptide(L)'
;MHPLYNIKVLMMKRDLASNPKLANENWDRFLPKFKKKNVKQKKVKTKEKKQYTPFPPPQPPSKIDMQLETGEYFLSDKKKSAKKWQERQEKQAEKTAENKRKREEAYKAPEEVQMQDNDNNHKDDIAAMAASLKNKAKEFGKRKSATDEIDAEMYIAGVQSSKKKSKNKN
;
A
#
# COMPACT_ATOMS: atom_id res chain seq x y z
N MET A 1 -39.64 9.31 -20.32
CA MET A 1 -40.54 10.32 -19.73
C MET A 1 -41.62 9.56 -19.00
N HIS A 2 -41.76 9.75 -17.69
CA HIS A 2 -42.79 9.06 -16.92
C HIS A 2 -44.11 9.86 -16.95
N PRO A 3 -45.28 9.23 -17.14
CA PRO A 3 -46.56 9.93 -17.27
C PRO A 3 -46.93 10.76 -16.03
N LEU A 4 -46.42 10.38 -14.84
CA LEU A 4 -46.56 11.15 -13.60
C LEU A 4 -46.09 12.60 -13.73
N TYR A 5 -45.07 12.88 -14.57
CA TYR A 5 -44.60 14.24 -14.78
C TYR A 5 -45.64 15.10 -15.52
N ASN A 6 -46.38 14.52 -16.46
CA ASN A 6 -47.43 15.22 -17.19
C ASN A 6 -48.60 15.54 -16.24
N ILE A 7 -48.97 14.60 -15.37
CA ILE A 7 -50.01 14.81 -14.35
C ILE A 7 -49.59 15.94 -13.40
N LYS A 8 -48.34 15.93 -12.92
CA LYS A 8 -47.82 16.98 -12.03
C LYS A 8 -47.80 18.36 -12.70
N VAL A 9 -47.43 18.44 -13.97
CA VAL A 9 -47.50 19.67 -14.77
C VAL A 9 -48.94 20.15 -14.92
N LEU A 10 -49.90 19.26 -15.18
CA LEU A 10 -51.32 19.61 -15.30
C LEU A 10 -51.91 20.13 -13.99
N MET A 11 -51.59 19.48 -12.85
CA MET A 11 -52.01 19.96 -11.53
C MET A 11 -51.49 21.38 -11.27
N MET A 12 -50.19 21.62 -11.46
CA MET A 12 -49.63 22.96 -11.22
C MET A 12 -50.13 24.02 -12.20
N LYS A 13 -50.43 23.65 -13.46
CA LYS A 13 -51.08 24.59 -14.40
C LYS A 13 -52.47 24.98 -13.94
N ARG A 14 -53.25 24.05 -13.37
CA ARG A 14 -54.60 24.33 -12.84
C ARG A 14 -54.54 25.25 -11.61
N ASP A 15 -53.57 25.04 -10.74
CA ASP A 15 -53.37 25.87 -9.55
C ASP A 15 -52.88 27.28 -9.93
N LEU A 16 -51.96 27.39 -10.88
CA LEU A 16 -51.46 28.69 -11.38
C LEU A 16 -52.53 29.47 -12.14
N ALA A 17 -53.37 28.80 -12.93
CA ALA A 17 -54.49 29.43 -13.64
C ALA A 17 -55.55 30.01 -12.68
N SER A 18 -55.72 29.40 -11.50
CA SER A 18 -56.64 29.91 -10.47
C SER A 18 -56.14 31.20 -9.80
N ASN A 19 -54.86 31.55 -9.94
CA ASN A 19 -54.27 32.75 -9.33
C ASN A 19 -54.34 33.96 -10.28
N PRO A 20 -55.16 34.99 -9.98
CA PRO A 20 -55.39 36.12 -10.89
C PRO A 20 -54.15 37.00 -11.10
N LYS A 21 -53.20 36.99 -10.15
CA LYS A 21 -51.97 37.79 -10.20
C LYS A 21 -50.95 37.28 -11.24
N LEU A 22 -50.92 35.97 -11.49
CA LEU A 22 -49.94 35.33 -12.39
C LEU A 22 -50.57 34.96 -13.74
N ALA A 23 -51.84 35.28 -13.97
CA ALA A 23 -52.57 34.91 -15.19
C ALA A 23 -51.94 35.48 -16.47
N ASN A 24 -51.32 36.67 -16.38
CA ASN A 24 -50.69 37.36 -17.51
C ASN A 24 -49.18 37.08 -17.65
N GLU A 25 -48.61 36.23 -16.79
CA GLU A 25 -47.18 35.95 -16.75
C GLU A 25 -46.82 34.58 -17.34
N ASN A 26 -45.55 34.41 -17.71
CA ASN A 26 -45.05 33.14 -18.24
C ASN A 26 -44.86 32.09 -17.12
N TRP A 27 -45.64 31.00 -17.17
CA TRP A 27 -45.63 29.92 -16.16
C TRP A 27 -44.47 28.92 -16.27
N ASP A 28 -43.63 28.99 -17.32
CA ASP A 28 -42.57 28.02 -17.60
C ASP A 28 -41.48 27.93 -16.50
N ARG A 29 -41.41 28.93 -15.61
CA ARG A 29 -40.51 28.93 -14.43
C ARG A 29 -41.00 28.03 -13.30
N PHE A 30 -42.31 27.81 -13.21
CA PHE A 30 -42.96 27.01 -12.17
C PHE A 30 -43.18 25.55 -12.62
N LEU A 31 -43.04 25.28 -13.92
CA LEU A 31 -43.21 23.94 -14.48
C LEU A 31 -41.89 23.14 -14.43
N PRO A 32 -41.91 21.89 -13.94
CA PRO A 32 -40.76 21.01 -13.94
C PRO A 32 -40.24 20.74 -15.37
N LYS A 33 -39.00 21.17 -15.64
CA LYS A 33 -38.33 20.90 -16.92
C LYS A 33 -37.56 19.60 -16.84
N PHE A 34 -38.03 18.58 -17.56
CA PHE A 34 -37.31 17.31 -17.62
C PHE A 34 -36.35 17.29 -18.80
N LYS A 35 -35.05 17.14 -18.52
CA LYS A 35 -34.02 16.91 -19.53
C LYS A 35 -33.74 15.41 -19.64
N LYS A 36 -33.77 14.86 -20.85
CA LYS A 36 -33.40 13.46 -21.10
C LYS A 36 -31.92 13.28 -20.77
N LYS A 37 -31.62 12.54 -19.70
CA LYS A 37 -30.25 12.19 -19.33
C LYS A 37 -29.81 10.96 -20.12
N ASN A 38 -29.08 11.15 -21.21
CA ASN A 38 -28.45 10.07 -21.98
C ASN A 38 -27.09 9.70 -21.34
N VAL A 39 -27.11 9.06 -20.18
CA VAL A 39 -25.87 8.62 -19.52
C VAL A 39 -25.40 7.32 -20.17
N LYS A 40 -24.14 7.31 -20.66
CA LYS A 40 -23.53 6.09 -21.24
C LYS A 40 -23.37 5.04 -20.15
N GLN A 41 -24.02 3.89 -20.30
CA GLN A 41 -23.82 2.74 -19.41
C GLN A 41 -22.50 2.05 -19.71
N LYS A 42 -21.87 1.44 -18.68
CA LYS A 42 -20.62 0.69 -18.83
C LYS A 42 -20.87 -0.52 -19.75
N LYS A 43 -20.12 -0.61 -20.85
CA LYS A 43 -20.16 -1.77 -21.75
C LYS A 43 -19.55 -2.98 -21.05
N VAL A 44 -20.31 -4.06 -20.91
CA VAL A 44 -19.80 -5.34 -20.39
C VAL A 44 -18.89 -5.94 -21.46
N LYS A 45 -17.63 -6.23 -21.11
CA LYS A 45 -16.71 -6.96 -21.99
C LYS A 45 -17.23 -8.39 -22.13
N THR A 46 -17.63 -8.79 -23.33
CA THR A 46 -18.07 -10.14 -23.63
C THR A 46 -16.88 -11.09 -23.54
N LYS A 47 -16.88 -12.00 -22.57
CA LYS A 47 -15.93 -13.11 -22.53
C LYS A 47 -16.31 -14.10 -23.62
N GLU A 48 -15.34 -14.57 -24.38
CA GLU A 48 -15.54 -15.64 -25.35
C GLU A 48 -16.11 -16.88 -24.63
N LYS A 49 -17.14 -17.50 -25.24
CA LYS A 49 -17.77 -18.70 -24.68
C LYS A 49 -16.80 -19.87 -24.86
N LYS A 50 -16.65 -20.70 -23.81
CA LYS A 50 -15.89 -21.95 -23.93
C LYS A 50 -16.55 -22.84 -24.99
N GLN A 51 -15.73 -23.49 -25.81
CA GLN A 51 -16.20 -24.48 -26.78
C GLN A 51 -17.04 -25.54 -26.07
N TYR A 52 -18.15 -25.95 -26.68
CA TYR A 52 -19.04 -26.94 -26.09
C TYR A 52 -18.34 -28.30 -26.06
N THR A 53 -18.11 -28.81 -24.85
CA THR A 53 -17.56 -30.16 -24.64
C THR A 53 -18.73 -31.06 -24.23
N PRO A 54 -19.04 -32.13 -24.99
CA PRO A 54 -20.19 -32.99 -24.72
C PRO A 54 -20.03 -33.80 -23.42
N PHE A 55 -18.77 -34.02 -23.00
CA PHE A 55 -18.46 -34.68 -21.74
C PHE A 55 -18.30 -33.67 -20.61
N PRO A 56 -18.82 -33.97 -19.40
CA PRO A 56 -18.54 -33.16 -18.23
C PRO A 56 -17.03 -33.23 -17.91
N PRO A 57 -16.47 -32.20 -17.25
CA PRO A 57 -15.13 -32.29 -16.71
C PRO A 57 -15.06 -33.42 -15.65
N PRO A 58 -13.89 -34.03 -15.45
CA PRO A 58 -13.72 -35.04 -14.41
C PRO A 58 -14.06 -34.47 -13.03
N GLN A 59 -14.66 -35.28 -12.18
CA GLN A 59 -14.93 -34.90 -10.80
C GLN A 59 -13.59 -34.79 -10.05
N PRO A 60 -13.42 -33.77 -9.18
CA PRO A 60 -12.23 -33.69 -8.34
C PRO A 60 -12.19 -34.91 -7.40
N PRO A 61 -11.03 -35.54 -7.19
CA PRO A 61 -10.92 -36.71 -6.32
C PRO A 61 -11.28 -36.34 -4.87
N SER A 62 -11.87 -37.29 -4.14
CA SER A 62 -12.15 -37.07 -2.72
C SER A 62 -10.85 -37.07 -1.90
N LYS A 63 -10.91 -36.55 -0.68
CA LYS A 63 -9.75 -36.60 0.24
C LYS A 63 -9.31 -38.03 0.53
N ILE A 64 -10.26 -38.97 0.58
CA ILE A 64 -10.00 -40.40 0.80
C ILE A 64 -9.27 -40.96 -0.42
N ASP A 65 -9.75 -40.67 -1.64
CA ASP A 65 -9.14 -41.15 -2.87
C ASP A 65 -7.70 -40.65 -3.03
N MET A 66 -7.45 -39.37 -2.74
CA MET A 66 -6.10 -38.80 -2.77
C MET A 66 -5.18 -39.50 -1.74
N GLN A 67 -5.69 -39.82 -0.55
CA GLN A 67 -4.94 -40.56 0.47
C GLN A 67 -4.69 -42.02 0.10
N LEU A 68 -5.62 -42.65 -0.63
CA LEU A 68 -5.48 -44.00 -1.16
C LEU A 68 -4.46 -44.04 -2.30
N GLU A 69 -4.54 -43.10 -3.24
CA GLU A 69 -3.60 -42.96 -4.36
C GLU A 69 -2.16 -42.73 -3.86
N THR A 70 -1.99 -41.85 -2.87
CA THR A 70 -0.68 -41.61 -2.22
C THR A 70 -0.24 -42.76 -1.30
N GLY A 71 -1.11 -43.73 -1.01
CA GLY A 71 -0.87 -44.81 -0.04
C GLY A 71 -0.79 -44.34 1.42
N GLU A 72 -0.98 -43.06 1.70
CA GLU A 72 -0.93 -42.51 3.05
C GLU A 72 -2.12 -42.95 3.92
N TYR A 73 -3.23 -43.33 3.29
CA TYR A 73 -4.43 -43.78 4.02
C TYR A 73 -4.12 -44.93 4.98
N PHE A 74 -3.30 -45.89 4.53
CA PHE A 74 -2.94 -47.08 5.31
C PHE A 74 -1.83 -46.84 6.35
N LEU A 75 -1.15 -45.69 6.32
CA LEU A 75 -0.11 -45.38 7.29
C LEU A 75 -0.72 -44.92 8.61
N SER A 76 -0.20 -45.45 9.72
CA SER A 76 -0.56 -44.98 11.07
C SER A 76 -0.07 -43.55 11.30
N ASP A 77 -0.75 -42.82 12.20
CA ASP A 77 -0.42 -41.43 12.49
C ASP A 77 1.01 -41.24 13.01
N LYS A 78 1.53 -42.23 13.73
CA LYS A 78 2.94 -42.26 14.17
C LYS A 78 3.92 -42.29 13.00
N LYS A 79 3.62 -43.07 11.94
CA LYS A 79 4.46 -43.13 10.73
C LYS A 79 4.37 -41.83 9.93
N LYS A 80 3.16 -41.25 9.82
CA LYS A 80 2.94 -39.95 9.18
C LYS A 80 3.70 -38.82 9.88
N SER A 81 3.66 -38.79 11.21
CA SER A 81 4.37 -37.76 11.99
C SER A 81 5.90 -37.92 11.90
N ALA A 82 6.42 -39.15 11.91
CA ALA A 82 7.84 -39.42 11.71
C ALA A 82 8.33 -38.92 10.33
N LYS A 83 7.60 -39.23 9.24
CA LYS A 83 7.91 -38.74 7.89
C LYS A 83 7.93 -37.20 7.82
N LYS A 84 6.93 -36.54 8.43
CA LYS A 84 6.89 -35.07 8.53
C LYS A 84 8.02 -34.48 9.38
N TRP A 85 8.53 -35.23 10.36
CA TRP A 85 9.67 -34.78 11.15
C TRP A 85 10.96 -34.90 10.35
N GLN A 86 11.16 -36.00 9.62
CA GLN A 86 12.29 -36.18 8.70
C GLN A 86 12.33 -35.10 7.62
N GLU A 87 11.20 -34.83 6.95
CA GLU A 87 11.09 -33.76 5.94
C GLU A 87 11.46 -32.38 6.51
N ARG A 88 11.11 -32.11 7.78
CA ARG A 88 11.50 -30.86 8.45
C ARG A 88 13.00 -30.79 8.72
N GLN A 89 13.62 -31.90 9.13
CA GLN A 89 15.06 -31.98 9.34
C GLN A 89 15.83 -31.78 8.02
N GLU A 90 15.37 -32.42 6.95
CA GLU A 90 15.96 -32.26 5.60
C GLU A 90 15.88 -30.82 5.11
N LYS A 91 14.71 -30.17 5.22
CA LYS A 91 14.55 -28.75 4.87
C LYS A 91 15.44 -27.84 5.72
N GLN A 92 15.64 -28.17 7.00
CA GLN A 92 16.52 -27.41 7.87
C GLN A 92 18.00 -27.58 7.48
N ALA A 93 18.41 -28.82 7.15
CA ALA A 93 19.74 -29.11 6.66
C ALA A 93 20.02 -28.40 5.32
N GLU A 94 19.06 -28.43 4.38
CA GLU A 94 19.15 -27.75 3.09
C GLU A 94 19.34 -26.24 3.26
N LYS A 95 18.50 -25.59 4.07
CA LYS A 95 18.64 -24.15 4.37
C LYS A 95 19.97 -23.81 5.03
N THR A 96 20.45 -24.68 5.92
CA THR A 96 21.74 -24.48 6.59
C THR A 96 22.89 -24.58 5.59
N ALA A 97 22.83 -25.56 4.67
CA ALA A 97 23.79 -25.71 3.59
C ALA A 97 23.75 -24.52 2.62
N GLU A 98 22.56 -24.05 2.23
CA GLU A 98 22.38 -22.87 1.39
C GLU A 98 22.97 -21.61 2.04
N ASN A 99 22.69 -21.39 3.33
CA ASN A 99 23.23 -20.25 4.08
C ASN A 99 24.75 -20.32 4.23
N LYS A 100 25.29 -21.53 4.43
CA LYS A 100 26.74 -21.75 4.48
C LYS A 100 27.37 -21.41 3.13
N ARG A 101 26.80 -21.91 2.03
CA ARG A 101 27.25 -21.59 0.67
C ARG A 101 27.22 -20.09 0.39
N LYS A 102 26.12 -19.39 0.73
CA LYS A 102 26.03 -17.92 0.58
C LYS A 102 27.10 -17.19 1.39
N ARG A 103 27.41 -17.67 2.60
CA ARG A 103 28.48 -17.09 3.43
C ARG A 103 29.87 -17.29 2.84
N GLU A 104 30.13 -18.47 2.28
CA GLU A 104 31.39 -18.79 1.60
C GLU A 104 31.55 -17.98 0.31
N GLU A 105 30.48 -17.84 -0.48
CA GLU A 105 30.45 -17.00 -1.68
C GLU A 105 30.74 -15.53 -1.34
N ALA A 106 30.17 -15.01 -0.25
CA ALA A 106 30.45 -13.65 0.21
C ALA A 106 31.87 -13.46 0.78
N TYR A 107 32.53 -14.54 1.23
CA TYR A 107 33.91 -14.49 1.73
C TYR A 107 34.95 -14.61 0.61
N LYS A 108 34.55 -15.09 -0.57
CA LYS A 108 35.42 -15.08 -1.74
C LYS A 108 35.55 -13.64 -2.24
N ALA A 109 36.78 -13.14 -2.28
CA ALA A 109 37.06 -11.81 -2.82
C ALA A 109 36.51 -11.69 -4.26
N PRO A 110 35.90 -10.53 -4.62
CA PRO A 110 35.51 -10.25 -5.99
C PRO A 110 36.70 -10.42 -6.92
N GLU A 111 36.46 -10.97 -8.12
CA GLU A 111 37.50 -11.08 -9.13
C GLU A 111 37.94 -9.68 -9.56
N GLU A 112 39.22 -9.36 -9.34
CA GLU A 112 39.78 -8.06 -9.70
C GLU A 112 39.84 -7.94 -11.22
N VAL A 113 39.11 -6.95 -11.75
CA VAL A 113 39.28 -6.52 -13.14
C VAL A 113 40.61 -5.78 -13.19
N GLN A 114 41.60 -6.29 -13.93
CA GLN A 114 42.88 -5.60 -14.07
C GLN A 114 42.67 -4.25 -14.77
N MET A 115 42.71 -3.17 -13.99
CA MET A 115 42.67 -1.81 -14.50
C MET A 115 44.10 -1.37 -14.84
N GLN A 116 44.31 -0.90 -16.07
CA GLN A 116 45.59 -0.38 -16.52
C GLN A 116 45.81 1.02 -15.92
N ASP A 117 46.89 1.17 -15.16
CA ASP A 117 47.24 2.42 -14.48
C ASP A 117 47.73 3.48 -15.50
N ASN A 118 46.98 4.57 -15.65
CA ASN A 118 47.51 5.83 -16.18
C ASN A 118 47.46 6.88 -15.05
N ASP A 119 48.54 6.86 -14.27
CA ASP A 119 48.87 7.75 -13.17
C ASP A 119 49.23 9.16 -13.69
N ASN A 120 48.65 10.21 -13.07
CA ASN A 120 49.15 11.59 -12.98
C ASN A 120 48.12 12.58 -12.39
N ASN A 121 46.80 12.30 -12.46
CA ASN A 121 45.76 13.25 -11.99
C ASN A 121 45.37 13.11 -10.51
N HIS A 122 45.71 12.01 -9.83
CA HIS A 122 45.14 11.73 -8.50
C HIS A 122 45.74 12.57 -7.37
N LYS A 123 46.98 13.06 -7.52
CA LYS A 123 47.66 13.87 -6.50
C LYS A 123 47.04 15.27 -6.33
N ASP A 124 46.60 15.87 -7.44
CA ASP A 124 46.04 17.22 -7.43
C ASP A 124 44.66 17.25 -6.76
N ASP A 125 43.85 16.21 -6.95
CA ASP A 125 42.54 16.07 -6.32
C ASP A 125 42.63 15.89 -4.79
N ILE A 126 43.62 15.13 -4.31
CA ILE A 126 43.84 14.92 -2.87
C ILE A 126 44.28 16.24 -2.19
N ALA A 127 45.15 17.01 -2.86
CA ALA A 127 45.58 18.31 -2.37
C ALA A 127 44.41 19.31 -2.29
N ALA A 128 43.52 19.32 -3.29
CA ALA A 128 42.32 20.15 -3.30
C ALA A 128 41.35 19.79 -2.16
N MET A 129 41.13 18.49 -1.90
CA MET A 129 40.29 18.04 -0.78
C MET A 129 40.86 18.46 0.58
N ALA A 130 42.18 18.33 0.78
CA ALA A 130 42.84 18.73 2.02
C ALA A 130 42.69 20.24 2.31
N ALA A 131 42.80 21.08 1.27
CA ALA A 131 42.58 22.51 1.38
C ALA A 131 41.13 22.85 1.76
N SER A 132 40.15 22.13 1.21
CA SER A 132 38.73 22.34 1.49
C SER A 132 38.37 22.05 2.96
N LEU A 133 38.90 20.97 3.55
CA LEU A 133 38.68 20.63 4.97
C LEU A 133 39.25 21.70 5.90
N LYS A 134 40.45 22.21 5.58
CA LYS A 134 41.14 23.21 6.41
C LYS A 134 40.37 24.53 6.47
N ASN A 135 39.77 24.95 5.36
CA ASN A 135 38.94 26.17 5.32
C ASN A 135 37.64 25.98 6.10
N LYS A 136 37.00 24.82 5.96
CA LYS A 136 35.76 24.49 6.67
C LYS A 136 35.95 24.50 8.19
N ALA A 137 37.06 23.95 8.71
CA ALA A 137 37.36 23.97 10.14
C ALA A 137 37.48 25.40 10.72
N LYS A 138 38.07 26.35 9.96
CA LYS A 138 38.19 27.75 10.39
C LYS A 138 36.83 28.46 10.48
N GLU A 139 35.88 28.15 9.59
CA GLU A 139 34.53 28.72 9.65
C GLU A 139 33.76 28.26 10.89
N PHE A 140 33.88 26.98 11.25
CA PHE A 140 33.22 26.45 12.46
C PHE A 140 33.78 27.06 13.75
N GLY A 141 35.08 27.38 13.80
CA GLY A 141 35.70 28.06 14.95
C GLY A 141 35.13 29.46 15.20
N LYS A 142 34.88 30.24 14.14
CA LYS A 142 34.32 31.60 14.25
C LYS A 142 32.84 31.61 14.69
N ARG A 143 32.09 30.54 14.43
CA ARG A 143 30.68 30.43 14.80
C ARG A 143 30.46 30.11 16.28
N LYS A 144 31.45 29.50 16.96
CA LYS A 144 31.33 29.12 18.39
C LYS A 144 31.54 30.28 19.37
N SER A 145 32.18 31.38 18.99
CA SER A 145 32.41 32.53 19.88
C SER A 145 31.31 33.60 19.87
N ALA A 146 30.24 33.40 19.09
CA ALA A 146 29.17 34.39 18.89
C ALA A 146 27.82 34.00 19.52
N THR A 147 27.72 32.82 20.14
CA THR A 147 26.49 32.33 20.79
C THR A 147 26.85 31.63 22.10
N ASP A 148 27.13 32.43 23.13
CA ASP A 148 27.19 31.96 24.51
C ASP A 148 25.78 31.95 25.14
N GLU A 149 25.64 31.11 26.17
CA GLU A 149 24.46 30.79 27.00
C GLU A 149 23.58 29.62 26.52
N ILE A 150 24.07 28.39 26.77
CA ILE A 150 23.27 27.17 26.80
C ILE A 150 22.76 26.97 28.23
N ASP A 151 21.45 27.17 28.45
CA ASP A 151 20.76 26.89 29.71
C ASP A 151 20.59 25.37 29.92
N ALA A 152 21.08 24.87 31.06
CA ALA A 152 21.07 23.45 31.41
C ALA A 152 19.67 22.91 31.77
N GLU A 153 18.70 23.78 32.08
CA GLU A 153 17.34 23.35 32.45
C GLU A 153 16.54 22.75 31.28
N MET A 154 16.96 23.01 30.03
CA MET A 154 16.27 22.50 28.84
C MET A 154 16.47 20.98 28.61
N TYR A 155 17.41 20.35 29.32
CA TYR A 155 17.77 18.94 29.13
C TYR A 155 17.24 18.00 30.23
N ILE A 156 16.58 18.51 31.27
CA ILE A 156 16.00 17.68 32.33
C ILE A 156 14.47 17.57 32.13
N ALA A 157 14.04 16.63 31.30
CA ALA A 157 12.62 16.29 31.13
C ALA A 157 12.17 15.32 32.24
N GLY A 158 11.55 15.81 33.32
CA GLY A 158 11.12 14.88 34.38
C GLY A 158 10.27 15.33 35.57
N VAL A 159 9.83 16.58 35.72
CA VAL A 159 8.97 16.96 36.86
C VAL A 159 7.76 17.79 36.43
N GLN A 160 6.69 17.11 36.01
CA GLN A 160 5.38 17.74 35.92
C GLN A 160 4.74 17.79 37.32
N SER A 161 4.67 19.00 37.88
CA SER A 161 4.01 19.29 39.15
C SER A 161 2.51 18.99 39.07
N SER A 162 2.04 18.04 39.88
CA SER A 162 0.63 17.73 40.08
C SER A 162 -0.11 18.87 40.82
N LYS A 163 -1.15 19.46 40.22
CA LYS A 163 -2.14 20.29 40.94
C LYS A 163 -3.53 19.65 40.90
N LYS A 164 -3.97 19.20 42.08
CA LYS A 164 -5.34 18.81 42.45
C LYS A 164 -6.34 19.93 42.12
N LYS A 165 -7.53 19.59 41.63
CA LYS A 165 -8.71 20.48 41.68
C LYS A 165 -9.91 19.78 42.32
N SER A 166 -10.55 20.53 43.23
CA SER A 166 -11.57 20.13 44.20
C SER A 166 -12.99 20.08 43.63
N LYS A 167 -13.85 19.34 44.35
CA LYS A 167 -15.33 19.28 44.26
C LYS A 167 -15.98 20.66 44.10
N ASN A 168 -17.10 20.70 43.38
CA ASN A 168 -18.23 21.52 43.81
C ASN A 168 -19.59 20.90 43.49
N LYS A 169 -20.51 21.15 44.43
CA LYS A 169 -21.89 20.68 44.58
C LYS A 169 -22.82 21.77 44.03
N ASN A 170 -23.86 21.38 43.29
CA ASN A 170 -25.19 21.99 43.26
C ASN A 170 -26.14 21.04 42.55
#